data_AF-A0A1X6NLK1-F1
#
_entry.id   AF-A0A1X6NLK1-F1
#
_cell.length_a   1.000
_cell.length_b   1.000
_cell.length_c   1.000
_cell.angle_alpha   90.00
_cell.angle_beta   90.00
_cell.angle_gamma   90.00
#
_symmetry.space_group_name_H-M   'P 1'
#
loop_
_entity.id
_entity.type
_entity.pdbx_description
1 polymer ?
#
loop_
_entity_poly.entity_id
_entity_poly.type
_entity_poly.pdbx_seq_one_letter_code
_entity_poly.pdbx_strand_id
1 'polypeptide(L)'
;MLALLAGLTAARAVTGNDAAVDAAVQAPLAPAAGALGRWLAVFFVPNLVMLPLAPALPAADVVRLVVIVIGGWAASLFSSAALASGLRGLRSPAAAAAATRPTGAAPAPAAAAAPAKPAGPPPPSDTLVGSLGAATALSFVVAVGGGAVGLPTSGVFGAAKVYSIALTLLTFCIGQRLPKAVRVVVHPLVSCTLGTLGGLSLLASAAGIPLAQALTGYCARGAALVSGSGGGDALFGLLGPAVVSFALQMDARRSRIADRAVEVFGTTAGASAIALFGTALAVRVAGLSAVARVAALPRVVTAPLAVSIAGVLGGNVGMTAGIVAVTGLLGASVGRAALTAAGITDPVVRGLATGASAHGLGTAALVGEEPEAFAFSAIAMACVGVFSTALVCVPAVRAALLALALGGIA
;
A
#
# COMPACT_ATOMS: atom_id res chain seq x y z
N MET A 1 4.42 -1.13 -12.85
CA MET A 1 5.38 -0.09 -12.41
C MET A 1 6.77 -0.31 -13.02
N LEU A 2 7.54 -1.34 -12.61
CA LEU A 2 8.90 -1.58 -13.13
C LEU A 2 8.95 -1.74 -14.66
N ALA A 3 7.98 -2.43 -15.26
CA ALA A 3 7.88 -2.54 -16.71
C ALA A 3 7.69 -1.18 -17.41
N LEU A 4 6.88 -0.29 -16.83
CA LEU A 4 6.70 1.07 -17.37
C LEU A 4 8.00 1.88 -17.24
N LEU A 5 8.71 1.78 -16.11
CA LEU A 5 10.03 2.40 -15.94
C LEU A 5 11.05 1.88 -16.96
N ALA A 6 11.08 0.56 -17.19
CA ALA A 6 11.94 -0.05 -18.20
C ALA A 6 11.58 0.45 -19.61
N GLY A 7 10.28 0.53 -19.94
CA GLY A 7 9.80 1.09 -21.20
C GLY A 7 10.18 2.55 -21.40
N LEU A 8 10.04 3.40 -20.37
CA LEU A 8 10.47 4.80 -20.41
C LEU A 8 12.00 4.90 -20.59
N THR A 9 12.76 4.03 -19.94
CA THR A 9 14.22 3.97 -20.08
C THR A 9 14.64 3.52 -21.48
N ALA A 10 13.97 2.51 -22.05
CA ALA A 10 14.21 2.03 -23.40
C ALA A 10 13.84 3.08 -24.45
N ALA A 11 12.72 3.79 -24.28
CA ALA A 11 12.33 4.89 -25.16
C ALA A 11 13.43 5.96 -25.20
N ARG A 12 14.00 6.33 -24.05
CA ARG A 12 15.13 7.28 -23.99
C ARG A 12 16.41 6.78 -24.62
N ALA A 13 16.68 5.47 -24.55
CA ALA A 13 17.84 4.90 -25.24
C ALA A 13 17.74 5.10 -26.76
N VAL A 14 16.52 5.21 -27.30
CA VAL A 14 16.26 5.48 -28.72
C VAL A 14 16.19 6.98 -29.02
N THR A 15 15.51 7.77 -28.19
CA THR A 15 15.27 9.21 -28.45
C THR A 15 16.38 10.13 -27.95
N GLY A 16 17.35 9.61 -27.19
CA GLY A 16 18.27 10.43 -26.41
C GLY A 16 17.60 10.99 -25.14
N ASN A 17 18.43 11.55 -24.25
CA ASN A 17 17.98 12.14 -22.98
C ASN A 17 17.46 13.58 -23.18
N ASP A 18 16.48 13.72 -24.07
CA ASP A 18 15.86 15.00 -24.40
C ASP A 18 14.73 15.35 -23.41
N ALA A 19 14.89 16.46 -22.71
CA ALA A 19 13.93 16.94 -21.73
C ALA A 19 12.55 17.29 -22.34
N ALA A 20 12.51 17.69 -23.62
CA ALA A 20 11.27 17.99 -24.32
C ALA A 20 10.49 16.71 -24.64
N VAL A 21 11.17 15.64 -25.03
CA VAL A 21 10.56 14.31 -25.26
C VAL A 21 10.04 13.74 -23.94
N ASP A 22 10.81 13.86 -22.87
CA ASP A 22 10.38 13.46 -21.52
C ASP A 22 9.11 14.19 -21.08
N ALA A 23 9.08 15.52 -21.26
CA ALA A 23 7.91 16.33 -20.95
C ALA A 23 6.69 15.93 -21.80
N ALA A 24 6.89 15.67 -23.10
CA ALA A 24 5.81 15.26 -24.01
C ALA A 24 5.18 13.90 -23.61
N VAL A 25 5.98 12.96 -23.10
CA VAL A 25 5.48 11.66 -22.61
C VAL A 25 4.80 11.80 -21.24
N GLN A 26 5.33 12.61 -20.34
CA GLN A 26 4.81 12.73 -18.97
C GLN A 26 3.60 13.66 -18.84
N ALA A 27 3.54 14.76 -19.60
CA ALA A 27 2.47 15.75 -19.54
C ALA A 27 1.04 15.17 -19.69
N PRO A 28 0.74 14.27 -20.65
CA PRO A 28 -0.60 13.70 -20.78
C PRO A 28 -0.96 12.76 -19.63
N LEU A 29 0.03 12.15 -18.97
CA LEU A 29 -0.18 11.18 -17.89
C LEU A 29 -0.27 11.84 -16.50
N ALA A 30 0.29 13.04 -16.34
CA ALA A 30 0.37 13.74 -15.07
C ALA A 30 -0.99 14.00 -14.40
N PRO A 31 -2.07 14.43 -15.11
CA PRO A 31 -3.37 14.66 -14.48
C PRO A 31 -3.97 13.39 -13.88
N ALA A 32 -3.89 12.27 -14.61
CA ALA A 32 -4.38 10.97 -14.16
C ALA A 32 -3.55 10.45 -12.98
N ALA A 33 -2.22 10.57 -13.05
CA ALA A 33 -1.31 10.20 -11.96
C ALA A 33 -1.58 10.99 -10.68
N GLY A 34 -1.81 12.31 -10.82
CA GLY A 34 -2.19 13.18 -9.70
C GLY A 34 -3.54 12.79 -9.11
N ALA A 35 -4.55 12.50 -9.94
CA ALA A 35 -5.85 12.04 -9.47
C ALA A 35 -5.74 10.71 -8.70
N LEU A 36 -5.01 9.73 -9.24
CA LEU A 36 -4.78 8.45 -8.59
C LEU A 36 -4.00 8.60 -7.27
N GLY A 37 -3.01 9.49 -7.23
CA GLY A 37 -2.24 9.79 -6.02
C GLY A 37 -3.09 10.33 -4.87
N ARG A 38 -4.08 11.19 -5.17
CA ARG A 38 -4.99 11.75 -4.14
C ARG A 38 -5.90 10.70 -3.50
N TRP A 39 -6.30 9.69 -4.25
CA TRP A 39 -7.22 8.63 -3.82
C TRP A 39 -6.51 7.31 -3.49
N LEU A 40 -5.19 7.26 -3.63
CA LEU A 40 -4.39 6.06 -3.46
C LEU A 40 -4.70 5.31 -2.16
N ALA A 41 -4.84 6.04 -1.05
CA ALA A 41 -5.09 5.46 0.25
C ALA A 41 -6.46 4.72 0.29
N VAL A 42 -7.51 5.26 -0.34
CA VAL A 42 -8.85 4.63 -0.32
C VAL A 42 -8.88 3.32 -1.10
N PHE A 43 -8.01 3.13 -2.10
CA PHE A 43 -7.91 1.88 -2.87
C PHE A 43 -7.41 0.69 -2.04
N PHE A 44 -6.83 0.94 -0.85
CA PHE A 44 -6.45 -0.11 0.10
C PHE A 44 -7.55 -0.47 1.10
N VAL A 45 -8.60 0.35 1.23
CA VAL A 45 -9.71 0.13 2.17
C VAL A 45 -10.42 -1.21 1.96
N PRO A 46 -10.61 -1.72 0.72
CA PRO A 46 -11.27 -3.00 0.54
C PRO A 46 -10.62 -4.16 1.31
N ASN A 47 -9.28 -4.19 1.40
CA ASN A 47 -8.58 -5.21 2.18
C ASN A 47 -8.89 -5.10 3.69
N LEU A 48 -9.03 -3.88 4.20
CA LEU A 48 -9.34 -3.62 5.60
C LEU A 48 -10.81 -3.96 5.93
N VAL A 49 -11.75 -3.62 5.04
CA VAL A 49 -13.18 -3.93 5.20
C VAL A 49 -13.43 -5.44 5.15
N MET A 50 -12.58 -6.21 4.48
CA MET A 50 -12.70 -7.68 4.43
C MET A 50 -12.13 -8.41 5.66
N LEU A 51 -11.51 -7.73 6.63
CA LEU A 51 -10.95 -8.39 7.83
C LEU A 51 -11.96 -9.27 8.59
N PRO A 52 -13.24 -8.90 8.76
CA PRO A 52 -14.20 -9.75 9.48
C PRO A 52 -14.47 -11.11 8.81
N LEU A 53 -14.10 -11.28 7.53
CA LEU A 53 -14.16 -12.57 6.84
C LEU A 53 -12.89 -13.43 7.03
N ALA A 54 -11.90 -12.95 7.79
CA ALA A 54 -10.75 -13.76 8.16
C ALA A 54 -11.17 -14.82 9.19
N PRO A 55 -10.50 -15.98 9.25
CA PRO A 55 -10.76 -16.99 10.27
C PRO A 55 -10.64 -16.37 11.68
N ALA A 56 -11.56 -16.74 12.57
CA ALA A 56 -11.48 -16.34 13.97
C ALA A 56 -10.21 -16.91 14.61
N LEU A 57 -9.43 -16.06 15.26
CA LEU A 57 -8.28 -16.46 16.07
C LEU A 57 -8.65 -16.44 17.56
N PRO A 58 -8.07 -17.33 18.37
CA PRO A 58 -8.11 -17.19 19.82
C PRO A 58 -7.63 -15.80 20.24
N ALA A 59 -8.24 -15.20 21.27
CA ALA A 59 -7.89 -13.85 21.72
C ALA A 59 -6.38 -13.70 22.03
N ALA A 60 -5.76 -14.74 22.58
CA ALA A 60 -4.31 -14.78 22.83
C ALA A 60 -3.48 -14.67 21.54
N ASP A 61 -3.91 -15.33 20.46
CA ASP A 61 -3.23 -15.28 19.16
C ASP A 61 -3.40 -13.89 18.52
N VAL A 62 -4.56 -13.25 18.67
CA VAL A 62 -4.77 -11.88 18.22
C VAL A 62 -3.79 -10.93 18.91
N VAL A 63 -3.66 -11.01 20.24
CA VAL A 63 -2.73 -10.16 21.01
C VAL A 63 -1.28 -10.38 20.57
N ARG A 64 -0.86 -11.64 20.49
CA ARG A 64 0.51 -12.00 20.04
C ARG A 64 0.78 -11.51 18.62
N LEU A 65 -0.21 -11.64 17.73
CA LEU A 65 -0.09 -11.18 16.35
C LEU A 65 0.04 -9.65 16.27
N VAL A 66 -0.74 -8.91 17.06
CA VAL A 66 -0.62 -7.44 17.15
C VAL A 66 0.78 -7.04 17.62
N VAL A 67 1.31 -7.71 18.65
CA VAL A 67 2.67 -7.46 19.15
C VAL A 67 3.71 -7.74 18.05
N ILE A 68 3.58 -8.83 17.31
CA ILE A 68 4.49 -9.17 16.20
C ILE A 68 4.37 -8.18 15.05
N VAL A 69 3.17 -7.73 14.73
CA VAL A 69 2.95 -6.76 13.64
C VAL A 69 3.58 -5.42 14.00
N ILE A 70 3.37 -4.91 15.22
CA ILE A 70 3.95 -3.65 15.68
C ILE A 70 5.47 -3.76 15.85
N GLY A 71 5.92 -4.73 16.66
CA GLY A 71 7.34 -4.91 16.97
C GLY A 71 8.14 -5.31 15.73
N GLY A 72 7.59 -6.21 14.91
CA GLY A 72 8.18 -6.57 13.63
C GLY A 72 8.22 -5.40 12.66
N TRP A 73 7.17 -4.57 12.58
CA TRP A 73 7.19 -3.37 11.72
C TRP A 73 8.31 -2.43 12.14
N ALA A 74 8.43 -2.13 13.44
CA ALA A 74 9.51 -1.30 13.97
C ALA A 74 10.89 -1.92 13.68
N ALA A 75 11.05 -3.22 13.92
CA ALA A 75 12.29 -3.95 13.61
C ALA A 75 12.66 -3.83 12.12
N SER A 76 11.71 -4.06 11.22
CA SER A 76 11.91 -3.93 9.77
C SER A 76 12.23 -2.48 9.36
N LEU A 77 11.58 -1.49 9.97
CA LEU A 77 11.83 -0.07 9.70
C LEU A 77 13.28 0.30 10.06
N PHE A 78 13.68 0.02 11.30
CA PHE A 78 15.00 0.40 11.79
C PHE A 78 16.12 -0.47 11.21
N SER A 79 15.90 -1.77 10.96
CA SER A 79 16.89 -2.61 10.28
C SER A 79 17.12 -2.15 8.84
N SER A 80 16.06 -1.74 8.13
CA SER A 80 16.18 -1.21 6.77
C SER A 80 16.88 0.14 6.75
N ALA A 81 16.59 1.01 7.73
CA ALA A 81 17.29 2.28 7.86
C ALA A 81 18.78 2.10 8.18
N ALA A 82 19.12 1.16 9.07
CA ALA A 82 20.49 0.80 9.40
C ALA A 82 21.23 0.22 8.18
N LEU A 83 20.59 -0.68 7.42
CA LEU A 83 21.15 -1.22 6.18
C LEU A 83 21.43 -0.12 5.15
N ALA A 84 20.47 0.76 4.90
CA ALA A 84 20.64 1.89 3.97
C ALA A 84 21.79 2.80 4.40
N SER A 85 21.84 3.14 5.69
CA SER A 85 22.89 3.99 6.26
C SER A 85 24.28 3.34 6.18
N GLY A 86 24.36 2.03 6.42
CA GLY A 86 25.61 1.27 6.34
C GLY A 86 26.13 1.13 4.91
N LEU A 87 25.26 0.80 3.95
CA LEU A 87 25.63 0.69 2.53
C LEU A 87 26.05 2.04 1.94
N ARG A 88 25.52 3.14 2.45
CA ARG A 88 25.98 4.49 2.08
C ARG A 88 27.44 4.72 2.49
N GLY A 89 27.86 4.22 3.64
CA GLY A 89 29.24 4.35 4.15
C GLY A 89 30.29 3.61 3.32
N LEU A 90 29.87 2.64 2.50
CA LEU A 90 30.75 1.87 1.61
C LEU A 90 31.10 2.59 0.30
N ARG A 91 30.60 3.82 0.07
CA ARG A 91 30.93 4.59 -1.12
C ARG A 91 32.30 5.26 -0.99
N SER A 92 33.14 5.09 -2.01
CA SER A 92 34.36 5.87 -2.17
C SER A 92 34.08 7.38 -2.21
N PRO A 93 34.96 8.25 -1.67
CA PRO A 93 34.80 9.71 -1.69
C PRO A 93 34.56 10.27 -3.10
N ALA A 94 35.14 9.64 -4.14
CA ALA A 94 34.93 10.00 -5.55
C ALA A 94 33.49 9.75 -6.04
N ALA A 95 32.83 8.67 -5.59
CA ALA A 95 31.44 8.37 -5.92
C ALA A 95 30.45 9.25 -5.12
N ALA A 96 30.85 9.67 -3.91
CA ALA A 96 30.13 10.69 -3.14
C ALA A 96 30.22 12.07 -3.80
N ALA A 97 31.42 12.47 -4.27
CA ALA A 97 31.68 13.73 -4.96
C ALA A 97 31.03 13.80 -6.36
N ALA A 98 30.96 12.68 -7.08
CA ALA A 98 30.28 12.60 -8.37
C ALA A 98 28.75 12.77 -8.23
N ALA A 99 28.15 12.23 -7.17
CA ALA A 99 26.72 12.38 -6.87
C ALA A 99 26.34 13.79 -6.38
N THR A 100 27.32 14.63 -5.99
CA THR A 100 27.13 16.03 -5.61
C THR A 100 27.56 17.01 -6.70
N ARG A 101 28.14 16.55 -7.81
CA ARG A 101 28.42 17.46 -8.94
C ARG A 101 27.10 17.92 -9.52
N PRO A 102 26.89 19.23 -9.72
CA PRO A 102 25.84 19.70 -10.60
C PRO A 102 26.24 19.23 -12.01
N THR A 103 25.74 18.06 -12.41
CA THR A 103 25.74 17.69 -13.82
C THR A 103 24.97 18.81 -14.52
N GLY A 104 25.58 19.44 -15.53
CA GLY A 104 24.97 20.47 -16.37
C GLY A 104 23.76 19.92 -17.13
N ALA A 105 22.71 19.57 -16.40
CA ALA A 105 21.39 19.38 -16.92
C ALA A 105 20.91 20.77 -17.30
N ALA A 106 20.37 20.89 -18.52
CA ALA A 106 19.43 21.96 -18.82
C ALA A 106 18.50 22.14 -17.60
N PRO A 107 18.15 23.39 -17.22
CA PRO A 107 17.21 23.63 -16.14
C PRO A 107 16.06 22.67 -16.35
N ALA A 108 15.73 21.87 -15.32
CA ALA A 108 14.57 21.00 -15.36
C ALA A 108 13.45 21.83 -16.02
N PRO A 109 12.88 21.38 -17.16
CA PRO A 109 11.92 22.19 -17.91
C PRO A 109 10.95 22.72 -16.89
N ALA A 110 10.91 24.06 -16.80
CA ALA A 110 10.48 24.83 -15.64
C ALA A 110 9.59 23.97 -14.77
N ALA A 111 10.10 23.57 -13.59
CA ALA A 111 9.32 22.87 -12.58
C ALA A 111 7.89 23.38 -12.75
N ALA A 112 6.98 22.55 -13.28
CA ALA A 112 5.57 22.87 -13.27
C ALA A 112 5.33 23.05 -11.79
N ALA A 113 5.28 24.32 -11.37
CA ALA A 113 5.87 24.81 -10.11
C ALA A 113 5.84 23.69 -9.09
N ALA A 114 7.00 23.19 -8.61
CA ALA A 114 7.01 22.26 -7.50
C ALA A 114 6.01 22.84 -6.50
N PRO A 115 4.79 22.24 -6.36
CA PRO A 115 3.68 23.01 -5.85
C PRO A 115 4.13 23.41 -4.47
N ALA A 116 4.06 24.72 -4.18
CA ALA A 116 4.43 25.28 -2.88
C ALA A 116 4.05 24.26 -1.81
N LYS A 117 5.05 23.68 -1.11
CA LYS A 117 4.94 22.55 -0.16
C LYS A 117 3.62 21.78 -0.39
N PRO A 118 3.55 20.66 -1.14
CA PRO A 118 2.27 20.07 -1.48
C PRO A 118 1.45 19.98 -0.21
N ALA A 119 0.47 20.87 -0.07
CA ALA A 119 -0.49 20.73 0.99
C ALA A 119 -1.05 19.35 0.68
N GLY A 120 -1.03 18.44 1.66
CA GLY A 120 -1.76 17.19 1.51
C GLY A 120 -3.12 17.52 0.87
N PRO A 121 -3.62 16.69 -0.06
CA PRO A 121 -4.71 17.06 -0.96
C PRO A 121 -5.76 17.88 -0.20
N PRO A 122 -6.18 19.05 -0.73
CA PRO A 122 -7.08 19.93 0.00
C PRO A 122 -8.25 19.11 0.53
N PRO A 123 -8.71 19.39 1.77
CA PRO A 123 -9.81 18.63 2.33
C PRO A 123 -10.95 18.61 1.30
N PRO A 124 -11.59 17.45 1.12
CA PRO A 124 -12.55 17.25 0.04
C PRO A 124 -13.63 18.34 0.11
N SER A 125 -14.05 18.88 -1.03
CA SER A 125 -15.01 20.00 -1.10
C SER A 125 -16.38 19.62 -0.55
N ASP A 126 -17.15 20.60 -0.05
CA ASP A 126 -18.51 20.36 0.46
C ASP A 126 -19.43 19.79 -0.60
N THR A 127 -19.27 20.23 -1.85
CA THR A 127 -19.99 19.69 -3.00
C THR A 127 -19.70 18.21 -3.21
N LEU A 128 -18.44 17.78 -3.08
CA LEU A 128 -18.06 16.37 -3.24
C LEU A 128 -18.63 15.51 -2.11
N VAL A 129 -18.57 15.99 -0.87
CA VAL A 129 -19.14 15.25 0.28
C VAL A 129 -20.67 15.18 0.16
N GLY A 130 -21.33 16.27 -0.23
CA GLY A 130 -22.77 16.31 -0.46
C GLY A 130 -23.20 15.36 -1.58
N SER A 131 -22.49 15.34 -2.71
CA SER A 131 -22.81 14.45 -3.84
C SER A 131 -22.59 12.98 -3.51
N LEU A 132 -21.50 12.63 -2.81
CA LEU A 132 -21.26 11.28 -2.31
C LEU A 132 -22.31 10.87 -1.26
N GLY A 133 -22.74 11.79 -0.41
CA GLY A 133 -23.84 11.59 0.55
C GLY A 133 -25.15 11.27 -0.14
N ALA A 134 -25.55 12.08 -1.13
CA ALA A 134 -26.75 11.85 -1.93
C ALA A 134 -26.69 10.53 -2.71
N ALA A 135 -25.55 10.23 -3.35
CA ALA A 135 -25.35 8.98 -4.06
C ALA A 135 -25.46 7.78 -3.11
N THR A 136 -24.87 7.85 -1.91
CA THR A 136 -24.97 6.81 -0.88
C THR A 136 -26.42 6.61 -0.44
N ALA A 137 -27.15 7.67 -0.11
CA ALA A 137 -28.54 7.57 0.34
C ALA A 137 -29.48 7.03 -0.75
N LEU A 138 -29.39 7.56 -1.98
CA LEU A 138 -30.26 7.15 -3.08
C LEU A 138 -30.02 5.68 -3.48
N SER A 139 -28.75 5.29 -3.61
CA SER A 139 -28.40 3.91 -3.95
C SER A 139 -28.73 2.91 -2.84
N PHE A 140 -28.69 3.32 -1.56
CA PHE A 140 -29.17 2.51 -0.44
C PHE A 140 -30.66 2.19 -0.56
N VAL A 141 -31.48 3.21 -0.82
CA VAL A 141 -32.95 3.03 -0.97
C VAL A 141 -33.26 2.07 -2.11
N VAL A 142 -32.58 2.21 -3.25
CA VAL A 142 -32.77 1.31 -4.39
C VAL A 142 -32.23 -0.11 -4.11
N ALA A 143 -31.10 -0.24 -3.41
CA ALA A 143 -30.52 -1.54 -3.08
C ALA A 143 -31.39 -2.34 -2.08
N VAL A 144 -32.08 -1.67 -1.15
CA VAL A 144 -32.94 -2.31 -0.15
C VAL A 144 -34.37 -2.50 -0.66
N GLY A 145 -34.97 -1.44 -1.21
CA GLY A 145 -36.39 -1.43 -1.60
C GLY A 145 -36.67 -1.82 -3.05
N GLY A 146 -35.63 -1.87 -3.90
CA GLY A 146 -35.80 -2.05 -5.34
C GLY A 146 -36.51 -3.34 -5.74
N GLY A 147 -36.24 -4.44 -5.04
CA GLY A 147 -36.93 -5.71 -5.27
C GLY A 147 -38.43 -5.65 -4.96
N ALA A 148 -38.83 -4.91 -3.92
CA ALA A 148 -40.22 -4.77 -3.53
C ALA A 148 -41.06 -3.96 -4.54
N VAL A 149 -40.41 -3.07 -5.31
CA VAL A 149 -41.05 -2.28 -6.37
C VAL A 149 -40.86 -2.87 -7.77
N GLY A 150 -40.40 -4.12 -7.87
CA GLY A 150 -40.27 -4.86 -9.13
C GLY A 150 -39.07 -4.47 -10.00
N LEU A 151 -38.03 -3.84 -9.44
CA LEU A 151 -36.79 -3.61 -10.19
C LEU A 151 -36.10 -4.95 -10.52
N PRO A 152 -35.47 -5.06 -11.71
CA PRO A 152 -34.70 -6.24 -12.05
C PRO A 152 -33.53 -6.41 -11.06
N THR A 153 -33.15 -7.66 -10.80
CA THR A 153 -32.05 -8.00 -9.88
C THR A 153 -30.74 -7.28 -10.26
N SER A 154 -30.45 -7.12 -11.55
CA SER A 154 -29.31 -6.35 -12.05
C SER A 154 -29.32 -4.88 -11.60
N GLY A 155 -30.51 -4.26 -11.50
CA GLY A 155 -30.68 -2.91 -10.98
C GLY A 155 -30.41 -2.83 -9.48
N VAL A 156 -30.89 -3.80 -8.71
CA VAL A 156 -30.64 -3.90 -7.27
C VAL A 156 -29.14 -4.11 -6.98
N PHE A 157 -28.49 -5.04 -7.70
CA PHE A 157 -27.05 -5.27 -7.58
C PHE A 157 -26.23 -4.04 -8.04
N GLY A 158 -26.65 -3.37 -9.11
CA GLY A 158 -26.05 -2.13 -9.56
C GLY A 158 -26.10 -1.03 -8.49
N ALA A 159 -27.26 -0.87 -7.84
CA ALA A 159 -27.41 0.07 -6.74
C ALA A 159 -26.54 -0.29 -5.53
N ALA A 160 -26.47 -1.56 -5.13
CA ALA A 160 -25.60 -2.01 -4.04
C ALA A 160 -24.10 -1.75 -4.33
N LYS A 161 -23.69 -1.86 -5.60
CA LYS A 161 -22.34 -1.50 -6.05
C LYS A 161 -22.08 0.01 -5.95
N VAL A 162 -23.00 0.84 -6.43
CA VAL A 162 -22.89 2.30 -6.33
C VAL A 162 -22.86 2.73 -4.86
N TYR A 163 -23.72 2.13 -4.03
CA TYR A 163 -23.76 2.35 -2.58
C TYR A 163 -22.42 2.10 -1.94
N SER A 164 -21.83 0.92 -2.16
CA SER A 164 -20.55 0.55 -1.56
C SER A 164 -19.39 1.45 -1.98
N ILE A 165 -19.32 1.84 -3.26
CA ILE A 165 -18.30 2.79 -3.74
C ILE A 165 -18.52 4.17 -3.10
N ALA A 166 -19.72 4.72 -3.21
CA ALA A 166 -20.06 6.05 -2.71
C ALA A 166 -19.84 6.15 -1.19
N LEU A 167 -20.27 5.13 -0.42
CA LEU A 167 -20.07 5.03 1.02
C LEU A 167 -18.58 5.01 1.39
N THR A 168 -17.77 4.21 0.69
CA THR A 168 -16.34 4.12 0.98
C THR A 168 -15.65 5.46 0.73
N LEU A 169 -15.96 6.11 -0.41
CA LEU A 169 -15.42 7.43 -0.72
C LEU A 169 -15.93 8.52 0.26
N LEU A 170 -17.21 8.48 0.62
CA LEU A 170 -17.82 9.41 1.57
C LEU A 170 -17.15 9.33 2.94
N THR A 171 -17.04 8.12 3.49
CA THR A 171 -16.45 7.90 4.82
C THR A 171 -14.96 8.23 4.83
N PHE A 172 -14.25 8.02 3.72
CA PHE A 172 -12.88 8.52 3.54
C PHE A 172 -12.83 10.05 3.58
N CYS A 173 -13.70 10.73 2.84
CA CYS A 173 -13.76 12.19 2.82
C CYS A 173 -14.09 12.78 4.20
N ILE A 174 -15.04 12.18 4.92
CA ILE A 174 -15.36 12.54 6.30
C ILE A 174 -14.14 12.31 7.21
N GLY A 175 -13.46 11.17 7.08
CA GLY A 175 -12.23 10.87 7.83
C GLY A 175 -11.11 11.89 7.59
N GLN A 176 -10.97 12.38 6.35
CA GLN A 176 -10.00 13.43 6.03
C GLN A 176 -10.33 14.79 6.65
N ARG A 177 -11.61 15.07 6.89
CA ARG A 177 -12.11 16.31 7.53
C ARG A 177 -12.03 16.30 9.05
N LEU A 178 -11.67 15.18 9.68
CA LEU A 178 -11.51 15.11 11.12
C LEU A 178 -10.46 16.12 11.62
N PRO A 179 -10.64 16.71 12.81
CA PRO A 179 -9.66 17.62 13.41
C PRO A 179 -8.26 16.97 13.45
N LYS A 180 -7.20 17.77 13.30
CA LYS A 180 -5.81 17.26 13.33
C LYS A 180 -5.53 16.40 14.57
N ALA A 181 -6.01 16.82 15.75
CA ALA A 181 -5.88 16.07 16.99
C ALA A 181 -6.51 14.67 16.92
N VAL A 182 -7.66 14.53 16.26
CA VAL A 182 -8.36 13.25 16.07
C VAL A 182 -7.67 12.40 15.00
N ARG A 183 -7.19 13.00 13.91
CA ARG A 183 -6.51 12.25 12.82
C ARG A 183 -5.20 11.60 13.25
N VAL A 184 -4.54 12.14 14.28
CA VAL A 184 -3.35 11.52 14.87
C VAL A 184 -3.69 10.20 15.58
N VAL A 185 -4.89 10.12 16.18
CA VAL A 185 -5.35 8.94 16.93
C VAL A 185 -6.12 7.98 16.03
N VAL A 186 -6.97 8.50 15.16
CA VAL A 186 -7.82 7.76 14.22
C VAL A 186 -7.43 8.15 12.80
N HIS A 187 -6.53 7.35 12.22
CA HIS A 187 -6.07 7.55 10.84
C HIS A 187 -7.29 7.57 9.89
N PRO A 188 -7.34 8.46 8.87
CA PRO A 188 -8.50 8.56 7.97
C PRO A 188 -8.92 7.22 7.31
N LEU A 189 -7.97 6.31 7.10
CA LEU A 189 -8.26 4.95 6.62
C LEU A 189 -8.98 4.07 7.64
N VAL A 190 -8.68 4.23 8.93
CA VAL A 190 -9.40 3.52 10.00
C VAL A 190 -10.83 4.04 10.06
N SER A 191 -11.02 5.36 10.08
CA SER A 191 -12.36 5.97 10.05
C SER A 191 -13.16 5.53 8.82
N CYS A 192 -12.52 5.51 7.64
CA CYS A 192 -13.13 5.03 6.41
C CYS A 192 -13.54 3.55 6.48
N THR A 193 -12.63 2.70 6.98
CA THR A 193 -12.90 1.26 7.13
C THR A 193 -14.07 1.02 8.08
N LEU A 194 -14.06 1.65 9.25
CA LEU A 194 -15.13 1.51 10.25
C LEU A 194 -16.46 2.07 9.73
N GLY A 195 -16.44 3.23 9.07
CA GLY A 195 -17.64 3.81 8.45
C GLY A 195 -18.21 2.93 7.33
N THR A 196 -17.34 2.35 6.50
CA THR A 196 -17.74 1.43 5.43
C THR A 196 -18.33 0.14 6.00
N LEU A 197 -17.70 -0.44 7.03
CA LEU A 197 -18.24 -1.60 7.76
C LEU A 197 -19.60 -1.29 8.39
N GLY A 198 -19.76 -0.12 9.00
CA GLY A 198 -21.02 0.32 9.57
C GLY A 198 -22.13 0.44 8.53
N GLY A 199 -21.84 1.06 7.38
CA GLY A 199 -22.83 1.16 6.30
C GLY A 199 -23.15 -0.19 5.64
N LEU A 200 -22.15 -1.05 5.41
CA LEU A 200 -22.41 -2.42 4.93
C LEU A 200 -23.23 -3.24 5.92
N SER A 201 -23.03 -3.03 7.23
CA SER A 201 -23.86 -3.66 8.27
C SER A 201 -25.29 -3.15 8.23
N LEU A 202 -25.49 -1.84 8.03
CA LEU A 202 -26.81 -1.25 7.85
C LEU A 202 -27.51 -1.82 6.62
N LEU A 203 -26.81 -1.90 5.48
CA LEU A 203 -27.32 -2.52 4.26
C LEU A 203 -27.70 -3.98 4.49
N ALA A 204 -26.83 -4.75 5.16
CA ALA A 204 -27.09 -6.15 5.47
C ALA A 204 -28.35 -6.31 6.33
N SER A 205 -28.47 -5.51 7.41
CA SER A 205 -29.66 -5.54 8.27
C SER A 205 -30.94 -5.14 7.56
N ALA A 206 -30.88 -4.12 6.69
CA ALA A 206 -32.04 -3.61 5.97
C ALA A 206 -32.50 -4.55 4.85
N ALA A 207 -31.55 -5.22 4.19
CA ALA A 207 -31.83 -6.23 3.17
C ALA A 207 -32.12 -7.63 3.76
N GLY A 208 -32.03 -7.80 5.09
CA GLY A 208 -32.26 -9.09 5.76
C GLY A 208 -31.22 -10.16 5.42
N ILE A 209 -30.00 -9.78 5.05
CA ILE A 209 -28.91 -10.70 4.71
C ILE A 209 -27.82 -10.72 5.79
N PRO A 210 -27.08 -11.83 5.96
CA PRO A 210 -25.92 -11.86 6.85
C PRO A 210 -24.85 -10.84 6.43
N LEU A 211 -24.17 -10.22 7.40
CA LEU A 211 -23.05 -9.31 7.12
C LEU A 211 -21.98 -9.96 6.24
N ALA A 212 -21.69 -11.24 6.46
CA ALA A 212 -20.73 -11.97 5.63
C ALA A 212 -21.10 -11.93 4.14
N GLN A 213 -22.39 -12.04 3.81
CA GLN A 213 -22.89 -11.96 2.43
C GLN A 213 -22.72 -10.55 1.85
N ALA A 214 -23.00 -9.51 2.65
CA ALA A 214 -22.76 -8.12 2.24
C ALA A 214 -21.27 -7.83 2.00
N LEU A 215 -20.37 -8.38 2.84
CA LEU A 215 -18.93 -8.25 2.67
C LEU A 215 -18.45 -8.98 1.40
N THR A 216 -18.94 -10.19 1.13
CA THR A 216 -18.61 -10.90 -0.13
C THR A 216 -19.15 -10.17 -1.37
N GLY A 217 -20.31 -9.52 -1.26
CA GLY A 217 -20.86 -8.68 -2.33
C GLY A 217 -20.12 -7.35 -2.51
N TYR A 218 -19.46 -6.85 -1.45
CA TYR A 218 -18.59 -5.69 -1.50
C TYR A 218 -17.27 -6.00 -2.23
N CYS A 219 -16.62 -7.13 -1.94
CA CYS A 219 -15.38 -7.52 -2.57
C CYS A 219 -15.32 -9.05 -2.73
N ALA A 220 -15.42 -9.52 -3.97
CA ALA A 220 -15.38 -10.94 -4.34
C ALA A 220 -13.96 -11.50 -4.44
N ARG A 221 -12.95 -10.78 -3.91
CA ARG A 221 -11.53 -11.18 -3.87
C ARG A 221 -10.93 -11.55 -5.24
N GLY A 222 -11.15 -10.72 -6.27
CA GLY A 222 -10.22 -10.71 -7.41
C GLY A 222 -10.77 -10.77 -8.83
N ALA A 223 -12.01 -10.39 -9.10
CA ALA A 223 -12.50 -10.18 -10.49
C ALA A 223 -12.57 -8.68 -10.81
N ALA A 224 -11.42 -7.99 -10.84
CA ALA A 224 -11.35 -6.53 -10.74
C ALA A 224 -12.08 -5.71 -11.82
N LEU A 225 -12.53 -6.28 -12.94
CA LEU A 225 -13.24 -5.55 -14.00
C LEU A 225 -14.32 -6.37 -14.75
N VAL A 226 -14.72 -7.54 -14.24
CA VAL A 226 -15.67 -8.44 -14.92
C VAL A 226 -17.09 -8.24 -14.37
N SER A 227 -18.09 -8.41 -15.23
CA SER A 227 -19.52 -8.48 -14.86
C SER A 227 -19.70 -9.41 -13.64
N GLY A 228 -20.09 -8.84 -12.49
CA GLY A 228 -20.22 -9.55 -11.20
C GLY A 228 -19.34 -9.03 -10.06
N SER A 229 -18.46 -8.06 -10.30
CA SER A 229 -17.59 -7.46 -9.27
C SER A 229 -18.32 -6.51 -8.30
N GLY A 230 -17.90 -6.49 -7.03
CA GLY A 230 -18.44 -5.57 -6.02
C GLY A 230 -17.83 -4.17 -6.06
N GLY A 231 -18.34 -3.25 -5.24
CA GLY A 231 -17.81 -1.87 -5.17
C GLY A 231 -16.37 -1.80 -4.64
N GLY A 232 -16.03 -2.67 -3.70
CA GLY A 232 -14.67 -2.87 -3.20
C GLY A 232 -13.72 -3.43 -4.25
N ASP A 233 -14.17 -4.34 -5.12
CA ASP A 233 -13.35 -4.85 -6.24
C ASP A 233 -12.99 -3.72 -7.22
N ALA A 234 -13.94 -2.81 -7.50
CA ALA A 234 -13.69 -1.66 -8.37
C ALA A 234 -12.63 -0.72 -7.76
N LEU A 235 -12.74 -0.40 -6.46
CA LEU A 235 -11.75 0.41 -5.74
C LEU A 235 -10.39 -0.26 -5.68
N PHE A 236 -10.36 -1.58 -5.41
CA PHE A 236 -9.14 -2.36 -5.37
C PHE A 236 -8.50 -2.48 -6.76
N GLY A 237 -9.29 -2.59 -7.83
CA GLY A 237 -8.82 -2.62 -9.21
C GLY A 237 -8.06 -1.37 -9.63
N LEU A 238 -8.40 -0.20 -9.06
CA LEU A 238 -7.69 1.07 -9.29
C LEU A 238 -6.28 1.10 -8.67
N LEU A 239 -5.95 0.15 -7.78
CA LEU A 239 -4.62 0.06 -7.19
C LEU A 239 -3.55 -0.26 -8.26
N GLY A 240 -3.88 -1.07 -9.27
CA GLY A 240 -2.97 -1.39 -10.38
C GLY A 240 -2.52 -0.11 -11.12
N PRO A 241 -3.45 0.66 -11.70
CA PRO A 241 -3.16 1.96 -12.30
C PRO A 241 -2.44 2.93 -11.34
N ALA A 242 -2.84 2.98 -10.06
CA ALA A 242 -2.20 3.86 -9.08
C ALA A 242 -0.73 3.49 -8.81
N VAL A 243 -0.41 2.20 -8.71
CA VAL A 243 0.98 1.73 -8.56
C VAL A 243 1.77 1.93 -9.86
N VAL A 244 1.12 1.80 -11.02
CA VAL A 244 1.75 2.14 -12.31
C VAL A 244 2.10 3.62 -12.38
N SER A 245 1.25 4.52 -11.85
CA SER A 245 1.53 5.97 -11.86
C SER A 245 2.73 6.37 -11.02
N PHE A 246 3.13 5.58 -10.01
CA PHE A 246 4.37 5.81 -9.25
C PHE A 246 5.60 5.76 -10.14
N ALA A 247 5.56 5.00 -11.23
CA ALA A 247 6.64 4.96 -12.22
C ALA A 247 6.97 6.36 -12.73
N LEU A 248 5.97 7.22 -12.96
CA LEU A 248 6.20 8.57 -13.49
C LEU A 248 6.95 9.45 -12.50
N GLN A 249 6.61 9.37 -11.22
CA GLN A 249 7.31 10.11 -10.17
C GLN A 249 8.72 9.56 -9.89
N MET A 250 8.90 8.24 -10.00
CA MET A 250 10.22 7.63 -9.92
C MET A 250 11.09 8.01 -11.11
N ASP A 251 10.50 8.05 -12.31
CA ASP A 251 11.16 8.39 -13.56
C ASP A 251 11.71 9.83 -13.57
N ALA A 252 10.96 10.76 -12.96
CA ALA A 252 11.42 12.13 -12.71
C ALA A 252 12.67 12.21 -11.82
N ARG A 253 13.01 11.15 -11.07
CA ARG A 253 14.19 11.07 -10.18
C ARG A 253 15.10 9.90 -10.47
N ARG A 254 15.00 9.34 -11.67
CA ARG A 254 15.75 8.17 -12.14
C ARG A 254 17.26 8.31 -11.96
N SER A 255 17.84 9.49 -12.18
CA SER A 255 19.29 9.72 -12.07
C SER A 255 19.75 9.51 -10.63
N ARG A 256 19.07 10.13 -9.66
CA ARG A 256 19.37 9.97 -8.23
C ARG A 256 19.19 8.51 -7.77
N ILE A 257 18.19 7.81 -8.29
CA ILE A 257 17.97 6.39 -8.01
C ILE A 257 19.10 5.54 -8.60
N ALA A 258 19.46 5.79 -9.87
CA ALA A 258 20.49 5.06 -10.59
C ALA A 258 21.86 5.22 -9.92
N ASP A 259 22.22 6.44 -9.51
CA ASP A 259 23.44 6.69 -8.75
C ASP A 259 23.46 5.81 -7.49
N ARG A 260 22.31 5.69 -6.81
CA ARG A 260 22.14 4.97 -5.55
C ARG A 260 21.75 3.51 -5.71
N ALA A 261 21.93 2.90 -6.88
CA ALA A 261 21.46 1.54 -7.17
C ALA A 261 21.94 0.49 -6.14
N VAL A 262 23.22 0.52 -5.77
CA VAL A 262 23.78 -0.41 -4.76
C VAL A 262 23.08 -0.26 -3.41
N GLU A 263 22.83 0.98 -2.97
CA GLU A 263 22.14 1.30 -1.72
C GLU A 263 20.69 0.82 -1.78
N VAL A 264 20.00 1.04 -2.91
CA VAL A 264 18.61 0.61 -3.12
C VAL A 264 18.48 -0.92 -3.13
N PHE A 265 19.21 -1.60 -4.01
CA PHE A 265 19.11 -3.05 -4.18
C PHE A 265 19.68 -3.82 -2.99
N GLY A 266 20.82 -3.36 -2.44
CA GLY A 266 21.42 -3.97 -1.25
C GLY A 266 20.51 -3.84 -0.03
N THR A 267 19.92 -2.65 0.21
CA THR A 267 18.99 -2.46 1.33
C THR A 267 17.75 -3.32 1.16
N THR A 268 17.15 -3.34 -0.02
CA THR A 268 15.88 -4.05 -0.25
C THR A 268 16.03 -5.57 -0.25
N ALA A 269 17.13 -6.10 -0.77
CA ALA A 269 17.46 -7.52 -0.66
C ALA A 269 17.69 -7.94 0.80
N GLY A 270 18.52 -7.17 1.52
CA GLY A 270 18.79 -7.41 2.95
C GLY A 270 17.53 -7.28 3.81
N ALA A 271 16.74 -6.23 3.60
CA ALA A 271 15.48 -6.01 4.31
C ALA A 271 14.47 -7.13 4.06
N SER A 272 14.40 -7.67 2.83
CA SER A 272 13.52 -8.80 2.50
C SER A 272 13.90 -10.05 3.30
N ALA A 273 15.19 -10.38 3.34
CA ALA A 273 15.67 -11.52 4.12
C ALA A 273 15.43 -11.32 5.62
N ILE A 274 15.81 -10.16 6.17
CA ILE A 274 15.61 -9.83 7.59
C ILE A 274 14.13 -9.88 7.96
N ALA A 275 13.25 -9.33 7.13
CA ALA A 275 11.82 -9.32 7.41
C ALA A 275 11.21 -10.73 7.38
N LEU A 276 11.54 -11.57 6.39
CA LEU A 276 11.04 -12.94 6.29
C LEU A 276 11.51 -13.80 7.47
N PHE A 277 12.83 -13.90 7.66
CA PHE A 277 13.42 -14.77 8.68
C PHE A 277 13.22 -14.22 10.09
N GLY A 278 13.30 -12.90 10.28
CA GLY A 278 13.01 -12.24 11.55
C GLY A 278 11.56 -12.43 11.96
N THR A 279 10.61 -12.34 11.01
CA THR A 279 9.20 -12.64 11.31
C THR A 279 8.99 -14.12 11.61
N ALA A 280 9.62 -15.03 10.85
CA ALA A 280 9.56 -16.47 11.13
C ALA A 280 10.04 -16.82 12.56
N LEU A 281 11.14 -16.22 13.00
CA LEU A 281 11.61 -16.38 14.38
C LEU A 281 10.63 -15.78 15.39
N ALA A 282 10.16 -14.55 15.16
CA ALA A 282 9.26 -13.85 16.07
C ALA A 282 7.92 -14.60 16.27
N VAL A 283 7.32 -15.11 15.19
CA VAL A 283 6.04 -15.84 15.26
C VAL A 283 6.20 -17.19 15.98
N ARG A 284 7.37 -17.82 15.87
CA ARG A 284 7.70 -19.04 16.63
C ARG A 284 7.85 -18.74 18.10
N VAL A 285 8.67 -17.76 18.46
CA VAL A 285 8.94 -17.39 19.86
C VAL A 285 7.67 -16.93 20.57
N ALA A 286 6.78 -16.21 19.88
CA ALA A 286 5.49 -15.80 20.45
C ALA A 286 4.50 -16.96 20.62
N GLY A 287 4.76 -18.14 20.06
CA GLY A 287 3.89 -19.30 20.21
C GLY A 287 2.55 -19.18 19.49
N LEU A 288 2.48 -18.45 18.37
CA LEU A 288 1.26 -18.35 17.55
C LEU A 288 0.82 -19.73 17.01
N SER A 289 -0.46 -19.90 16.68
CA SER A 289 -0.91 -21.06 15.92
C SER A 289 -0.20 -21.17 14.56
N ALA A 290 0.01 -22.39 14.06
CA ALA A 290 0.73 -22.64 12.81
C ALA A 290 0.16 -21.84 11.63
N VAL A 291 -1.17 -21.73 11.54
CA VAL A 291 -1.85 -20.97 10.49
C VAL A 291 -1.49 -19.47 10.57
N ALA A 292 -1.49 -18.88 11.76
CA ALA A 292 -1.11 -17.48 11.96
C ALA A 292 0.38 -17.24 11.72
N ARG A 293 1.26 -18.20 12.08
CA ARG A 293 2.70 -18.10 11.83
C ARG A 293 3.00 -17.95 10.34
N VAL A 294 2.47 -18.86 9.51
CA VAL A 294 2.73 -18.85 8.06
C VAL A 294 2.10 -17.62 7.41
N ALA A 295 0.89 -17.24 7.81
CA ALA A 295 0.20 -16.08 7.24
C ALA A 295 0.91 -14.74 7.50
N ALA A 296 1.66 -14.63 8.61
CA ALA A 296 2.38 -13.41 8.98
C ALA A 296 3.71 -13.23 8.24
N LEU A 297 4.28 -14.28 7.64
CA LEU A 297 5.63 -14.23 7.04
C LEU A 297 5.79 -13.10 5.99
N PRO A 298 4.88 -12.91 5.02
CA PRO A 298 5.03 -11.85 4.01
C PRO A 298 4.47 -10.48 4.44
N ARG A 299 4.37 -10.18 5.75
CA ARG A 299 3.68 -8.97 6.27
C ARG A 299 4.18 -7.62 5.72
N VAL A 300 5.44 -7.54 5.29
CA VAL A 300 6.05 -6.29 4.76
C VAL A 300 5.90 -6.14 3.25
N VAL A 301 5.30 -7.11 2.57
CA VAL A 301 5.11 -7.12 1.11
C VAL A 301 3.73 -6.56 0.77
N THR A 302 3.55 -5.99 -0.42
CA THR A 302 2.23 -5.49 -0.86
C THR A 302 1.20 -6.62 -0.91
N ALA A 303 -0.05 -6.32 -0.55
CA ALA A 303 -1.11 -7.32 -0.39
C ALA A 303 -1.24 -8.32 -1.56
N PRO A 304 -1.23 -7.92 -2.85
CA PRO A 304 -1.32 -8.89 -3.95
C PRO A 304 -0.16 -9.89 -3.97
N LEU A 305 1.08 -9.42 -3.75
CA LEU A 305 2.26 -10.28 -3.73
C LEU A 305 2.33 -11.11 -2.45
N ALA A 306 1.95 -10.53 -1.31
CA ALA A 306 1.92 -11.22 -0.03
C ALA A 306 0.93 -12.39 -0.03
N VAL A 307 -0.24 -12.22 -0.66
CA VAL A 307 -1.22 -13.29 -0.85
C VAL A 307 -0.66 -14.42 -1.72
N SER A 308 0.05 -14.10 -2.81
CA SER A 308 0.72 -15.11 -3.63
C SER A 308 1.82 -15.84 -2.86
N ILE A 309 2.66 -15.11 -2.10
CA ILE A 309 3.69 -15.70 -1.23
C ILE A 309 3.05 -16.62 -0.18
N ALA A 310 1.99 -16.17 0.48
CA ALA A 310 1.26 -16.99 1.46
C ALA A 310 0.71 -18.26 0.82
N GLY A 311 0.14 -18.19 -0.40
CA GLY A 311 -0.29 -19.37 -1.14
C GLY A 311 0.85 -20.38 -1.39
N VAL A 312 2.02 -19.90 -1.80
CA VAL A 312 3.23 -20.74 -2.00
C VAL A 312 3.72 -21.37 -0.69
N LEU A 313 3.52 -20.68 0.44
CA LEU A 313 3.90 -21.15 1.77
C LEU A 313 2.84 -22.04 2.45
N GLY A 314 1.64 -22.16 1.86
CA GLY A 314 0.51 -22.87 2.47
C GLY A 314 -0.20 -22.08 3.59
N GLY A 315 -0.06 -20.76 3.62
CA GLY A 315 -0.68 -19.85 4.59
C GLY A 315 -2.10 -19.44 4.24
N ASN A 316 -2.84 -18.92 5.24
CA ASN A 316 -4.18 -18.41 5.02
C ASN A 316 -4.15 -17.02 4.36
N VAL A 317 -4.57 -16.97 3.10
CA VAL A 317 -4.62 -15.76 2.26
C VAL A 317 -5.39 -14.59 2.89
N GLY A 318 -6.57 -14.85 3.49
CA GLY A 318 -7.40 -13.82 4.09
C GLY A 318 -6.74 -13.17 5.31
N MET A 319 -6.14 -14.00 6.17
CA MET A 319 -5.37 -13.52 7.32
C MET A 319 -4.11 -12.75 6.89
N THR A 320 -3.38 -13.24 5.88
CA THR A 320 -2.22 -12.52 5.32
C THR A 320 -2.60 -11.12 4.83
N ALA A 321 -3.70 -11.01 4.07
CA ALA A 321 -4.16 -9.71 3.58
C ALA A 321 -4.46 -8.73 4.73
N GLY A 322 -5.08 -9.21 5.82
CA GLY A 322 -5.34 -8.40 7.01
C GLY A 322 -4.06 -7.96 7.72
N ILE A 323 -3.12 -8.89 7.94
CA ILE A 323 -1.83 -8.61 8.60
C ILE A 323 -1.03 -7.56 7.82
N VAL A 324 -0.95 -7.70 6.50
CA VAL A 324 -0.28 -6.74 5.61
C VAL A 324 -0.96 -5.38 5.71
N ALA A 325 -2.29 -5.33 5.61
CA ALA A 325 -3.02 -4.08 5.65
C ALA A 325 -2.77 -3.30 6.97
N VAL A 326 -2.74 -4.01 8.11
CA VAL A 326 -2.41 -3.40 9.42
C VAL A 326 -0.94 -2.95 9.46
N THR A 327 0.00 -3.75 8.95
CA THR A 327 1.44 -3.41 8.90
C THR A 327 1.67 -2.11 8.10
N GLY A 328 1.03 -1.99 6.94
CA GLY A 328 1.08 -0.76 6.15
C GLY A 328 0.50 0.45 6.88
N LEU A 329 -0.63 0.26 7.57
CA LEU A 329 -1.31 1.32 8.31
C LEU A 329 -0.45 1.88 9.44
N LEU A 330 0.27 1.01 10.14
CA LEU A 330 1.25 1.42 11.14
C LEU A 330 2.34 2.30 10.52
N GLY A 331 2.88 1.89 9.38
CA GLY A 331 3.90 2.67 8.67
C GLY A 331 3.41 4.03 8.17
N ALA A 332 2.21 4.09 7.60
CA ALA A 332 1.62 5.35 7.14
C ALA A 332 1.33 6.32 8.30
N SER A 333 0.94 5.79 9.46
CA SER A 333 0.54 6.61 10.61
C SER A 333 1.73 7.05 11.45
N VAL A 334 2.71 6.17 11.65
CA VAL A 334 3.78 6.36 12.66
C VAL A 334 5.18 6.38 12.06
N GLY A 335 5.40 5.84 10.85
CA GLY A 335 6.75 5.65 10.30
C GLY A 335 7.57 6.93 10.18
N ARG A 336 6.95 8.00 9.68
CA ARG A 336 7.61 9.31 9.56
C ARG A 336 8.07 9.85 10.92
N ALA A 337 7.19 9.77 11.92
CA ALA A 337 7.46 10.23 13.27
C ALA A 337 8.54 9.37 13.96
N ALA A 338 8.48 8.04 13.80
CA ALA A 338 9.46 7.11 14.34
C ALA A 338 10.87 7.35 13.77
N LEU A 339 11.00 7.55 12.46
CA LEU A 339 12.28 7.87 11.82
C LEU A 339 12.83 9.22 12.30
N THR A 340 11.97 10.24 12.44
CA THR A 340 12.38 11.55 12.95
C THR A 340 12.81 11.48 14.42
N ALA A 341 12.09 10.72 15.26
CA ALA A 341 12.45 10.51 16.66
C ALA A 341 13.81 9.80 16.81
N ALA A 342 14.15 8.91 15.87
CA ALA A 342 15.45 8.26 15.80
C ALA A 342 16.55 9.12 15.14
N GLY A 343 16.28 10.39 14.81
CA GLY A 343 17.25 11.30 14.18
C GLY A 343 17.54 11.01 12.70
N ILE A 344 16.76 10.14 12.04
CA ILE A 344 16.97 9.77 10.64
C ILE A 344 16.29 10.80 9.74
N THR A 345 17.06 11.73 9.20
CA THR A 345 16.56 12.83 8.37
C THR A 345 16.82 12.65 6.87
N ASP A 346 17.70 11.73 6.48
CA ASP A 346 18.07 11.54 5.07
C ASP A 346 16.90 10.97 4.25
N PRO A 347 16.44 11.67 3.18
CA PRO A 347 15.30 11.22 2.37
C PRO A 347 15.49 9.84 1.72
N VAL A 348 16.71 9.45 1.35
CA VAL A 348 17.02 8.14 0.77
C VAL A 348 16.76 7.07 1.81
N VAL A 349 17.37 7.21 2.99
CA VAL A 349 17.24 6.25 4.10
C VAL A 349 15.78 6.16 4.55
N ARG A 350 15.10 7.30 4.72
CA ARG A 350 13.68 7.35 5.11
C ARG A 350 12.79 6.66 4.10
N GLY A 351 13.03 6.92 2.81
CA GLY A 351 12.30 6.29 1.72
C GLY A 351 12.50 4.78 1.68
N LEU A 352 13.75 4.32 1.66
CA LEU A 352 14.08 2.89 1.64
C LEU A 352 13.49 2.16 2.85
N ALA A 353 13.63 2.73 4.05
CA ALA A 353 13.10 2.15 5.28
C ALA A 353 11.56 2.07 5.29
N THR A 354 10.88 3.12 4.83
CA THR A 354 9.41 3.16 4.77
C THR A 354 8.88 2.14 3.78
N GLY A 355 9.42 2.11 2.56
CA GLY A 355 8.99 1.20 1.51
C GLY A 355 9.24 -0.27 1.86
N ALA A 356 10.37 -0.57 2.52
CA ALA A 356 10.73 -1.92 2.93
C ALA A 356 9.97 -2.45 4.17
N SER A 357 9.46 -1.57 5.03
CA SER A 357 8.76 -1.97 6.27
C SER A 357 7.24 -1.90 6.18
N ALA A 358 6.69 -1.04 5.32
CA ALA A 358 5.27 -0.71 5.28
C ALA A 358 4.67 -0.64 3.87
N HIS A 359 5.38 -1.18 2.87
CA HIS A 359 4.92 -1.40 1.50
C HIS A 359 4.22 -0.18 0.88
N GLY A 360 3.19 -0.41 0.06
CA GLY A 360 2.49 0.64 -0.69
C GLY A 360 1.71 1.63 0.15
N LEU A 361 1.24 1.25 1.34
CA LEU A 361 0.43 2.13 2.16
C LEU A 361 1.33 3.10 2.95
N GLY A 362 2.46 2.62 3.49
CA GLY A 362 3.50 3.50 4.03
C GLY A 362 4.12 4.40 2.95
N THR A 363 4.36 3.86 1.76
CA THR A 363 4.85 4.65 0.61
C THR A 363 3.85 5.75 0.23
N ALA A 364 2.54 5.45 0.21
CA ALA A 364 1.49 6.43 -0.10
C ALA A 364 1.52 7.64 0.84
N ALA A 365 1.87 7.44 2.12
CA ALA A 365 1.92 8.51 3.11
C ALA A 365 3.03 9.55 2.82
N LEU A 366 4.07 9.19 2.06
CA LEU A 366 5.17 10.10 1.74
C LEU A 366 4.87 11.02 0.55
N VAL A 367 3.87 10.71 -0.29
CA VAL A 367 3.59 11.40 -1.57
C VAL A 367 3.50 12.93 -1.40
N GLY A 368 2.78 13.39 -0.36
CA GLY A 368 2.57 14.82 -0.13
C GLY A 368 3.61 15.47 0.79
N GLU A 369 4.09 14.73 1.80
CA GLU A 369 4.88 15.32 2.89
C GLU A 369 6.39 15.23 2.67
N GLU A 370 6.87 14.15 2.05
CA GLU A 370 8.29 13.92 1.77
C GLU A 370 8.46 13.42 0.33
N PRO A 371 8.29 14.32 -0.66
CA PRO A 371 8.36 13.92 -2.06
C PRO A 371 9.64 13.16 -2.34
N GLU A 372 10.83 13.66 -1.95
CA GLU A 372 12.12 12.99 -2.20
C GLU A 372 12.17 11.54 -1.69
N ALA A 373 11.75 11.32 -0.45
CA ALA A 373 11.71 9.99 0.16
C ALA A 373 10.70 9.06 -0.53
N PHE A 374 9.57 9.59 -1.02
CA PHE A 374 8.57 8.80 -1.73
C PHE A 374 9.14 8.02 -2.93
N ALA A 375 10.04 8.62 -3.73
CA ALA A 375 10.61 7.92 -4.89
C ALA A 375 11.47 6.71 -4.48
N PHE A 376 12.26 6.86 -3.41
CA PHE A 376 13.05 5.76 -2.84
C PHE A 376 12.16 4.71 -2.16
N SER A 377 11.05 5.13 -1.54
CA SER A 377 10.05 4.23 -0.96
C SER A 377 9.31 3.43 -2.02
N ALA A 378 8.95 4.04 -3.15
CA ALA A 378 8.26 3.37 -4.25
C ALA A 378 9.13 2.28 -4.89
N ILE A 379 10.41 2.57 -5.15
CA ILE A 379 11.34 1.52 -5.63
C ILE A 379 11.57 0.45 -4.56
N ALA A 380 11.73 0.85 -3.28
CA ALA A 380 11.99 -0.10 -2.21
C ALA A 380 10.84 -1.09 -2.02
N MET A 381 9.59 -0.61 -1.99
CA MET A 381 8.40 -1.45 -1.95
C MET A 381 8.39 -2.48 -3.09
N ALA A 382 8.69 -2.06 -4.32
CA ALA A 382 8.70 -2.96 -5.47
C ALA A 382 9.83 -3.99 -5.41
N CYS A 383 11.05 -3.55 -5.08
CA CYS A 383 12.20 -4.42 -4.92
C CYS A 383 12.00 -5.42 -3.78
N VAL A 384 11.46 -5.00 -2.63
CA VAL A 384 11.13 -5.90 -1.51
C VAL A 384 10.11 -6.96 -1.92
N GLY A 385 9.10 -6.59 -2.71
CA GLY A 385 8.16 -7.57 -3.27
C GLY A 385 8.85 -8.59 -4.18
N VAL A 386 9.74 -8.13 -5.08
CA VAL A 386 10.51 -9.01 -5.98
C VAL A 386 11.44 -9.92 -5.19
N PHE A 387 12.27 -9.38 -4.31
CA PHE A 387 13.25 -10.15 -3.55
C PHE A 387 12.58 -11.12 -2.59
N SER A 388 11.54 -10.71 -1.87
CA SER A 388 10.79 -11.61 -0.98
C SER A 388 10.14 -12.76 -1.74
N THR A 389 9.55 -12.48 -2.90
CA THR A 389 8.97 -13.52 -3.77
C THR A 389 10.05 -14.46 -4.29
N ALA A 390 11.17 -13.92 -4.81
CA ALA A 390 12.27 -14.71 -5.33
C ALA A 390 12.87 -15.63 -4.24
N LEU A 391 13.09 -15.10 -3.02
CA LEU A 391 13.57 -15.88 -1.88
C LEU A 391 12.64 -17.04 -1.56
N VAL A 392 11.32 -16.79 -1.45
CA VAL A 392 10.35 -17.85 -1.13
C VAL A 392 10.19 -18.88 -2.25
N CYS A 393 10.42 -18.50 -3.52
CA CYS A 393 10.39 -19.44 -4.63
C CYS A 393 11.59 -20.41 -4.65
N VAL A 394 12.70 -20.11 -3.97
CA VAL A 394 13.82 -21.04 -3.85
C VAL A 394 13.47 -22.15 -2.84
N PRO A 395 13.41 -23.44 -3.25
CA PRO A 395 12.92 -24.51 -2.38
C PRO A 395 13.67 -24.64 -1.05
N ALA A 396 15.00 -24.48 -1.06
CA ALA A 396 15.82 -24.53 0.15
C ALA A 396 15.52 -23.40 1.13
N VAL A 397 15.35 -22.17 0.62
CA VAL A 397 14.98 -21.00 1.42
C VAL A 397 13.57 -21.17 1.99
N ARG A 398 12.62 -21.64 1.17
CA ARG A 398 11.26 -21.94 1.61
C ARG A 398 11.23 -22.97 2.74
N ALA A 399 11.95 -24.07 2.59
CA ALA A 399 12.03 -25.12 3.60
C ALA A 399 12.64 -24.58 4.90
N ALA A 400 13.74 -23.83 4.81
CA ALA A 400 14.37 -23.21 5.98
C ALA A 400 13.42 -22.21 6.68
N LEU A 401 12.70 -21.39 5.91
CA LEU A 401 11.75 -20.41 6.44
C LEU A 401 10.59 -21.09 7.19
N LEU A 402 10.01 -22.14 6.61
CA LEU A 402 8.93 -22.91 7.24
C LEU A 402 9.42 -23.68 8.47
N ALA A 403 10.60 -24.31 8.40
CA ALA A 403 11.20 -24.99 9.54
C ALA A 403 11.47 -24.02 10.70
N LEU A 404 11.97 -22.83 10.39
CA LEU A 404 12.18 -21.78 11.39
C LEU A 404 10.86 -21.34 12.03
N ALA A 405 9.83 -21.06 11.22
CA ALA A 405 8.53 -20.60 11.73
C ALA A 405 7.78 -21.68 12.53
N LEU A 406 7.82 -22.94 12.08
CA LEU A 406 6.98 -24.00 12.61
C LEU A 406 7.66 -24.86 13.68
N GLY A 407 8.98 -25.01 13.67
CA GLY A 407 9.64 -25.89 14.65
C GLY A 407 10.82 -26.69 14.11
N GLY A 408 10.70 -27.23 12.88
CA GLY A 408 11.53 -28.30 12.30
C GLY A 408 11.39 -29.63 13.05
N ILE A 409 11.25 -30.83 12.47
CA ILE A 409 11.02 -31.34 11.10
C ILE A 409 10.01 -32.49 11.29
N ALA A 410 9.03 -32.65 10.41
CA ALA A 410 8.35 -33.94 10.24
C ALA A 410 8.95 -34.63 9.02
#